data_AF-A0A9Q3HKK9-F1
#
_entry.id   AF-A0A9Q3HKK9-F1
#
_cell.length_a   1.000
_cell.length_b   1.000
_cell.length_c   1.000
_cell.angle_alpha   90.00
_cell.angle_beta   90.00
_cell.angle_gamma   90.00
#
_symmetry.space_group_name_H-M   'P 1'
#
loop_
_entity.id
_entity.type
_entity.pdbx_description
1 polymer ?
#
loop_
_entity_poly.entity_id
_entity_poly.type
_entity_poly.pdbx_seq_one_letter_code
_entity_poly.pdbx_strand_id
1 'polypeptide(L)'
;MPKASQRLPLLQTLNSLQFINALSFDSDSDIQEDMITSQRYINPCRRYPSHYMYMMNDLQTLSSERFRQLCRTTHKSFEKLVSKIQDDKTFQNSSQKKQCNPAIQLAVALSRLGSNGNGVALGKIEMLFGISHGAIVLYTQRMIQILMKLK
;
A
#
# COMPACT_ATOMS: atom_id res chain seq x y z
N MET A 1 -23.25 18.85 5.98
CA MET A 1 -23.32 17.46 6.48
C MET A 1 -23.38 16.53 5.27
N PRO A 2 -22.56 15.47 5.17
CA PRO A 2 -22.67 14.53 4.06
C PRO A 2 -24.01 13.79 4.15
N LYS A 3 -24.80 13.80 3.06
CA LYS A 3 -26.08 13.08 3.00
C LYS A 3 -25.83 11.58 3.07
N ALA A 4 -26.38 10.92 4.09
CA ALA A 4 -26.36 9.47 4.18
C ALA A 4 -27.14 8.89 2.98
N SER A 5 -26.49 8.01 2.22
CA SER A 5 -27.10 7.40 1.03
C SER A 5 -28.13 6.35 1.45
N GLN A 6 -29.41 6.62 1.20
CA GLN A 6 -30.51 5.67 1.41
C GLN A 6 -30.42 4.44 0.50
N ARG A 7 -29.64 4.52 -0.59
CA ARG A 7 -29.46 3.43 -1.56
C ARG A 7 -28.51 2.34 -1.08
N LEU A 8 -27.50 2.72 -0.29
CA LEU A 8 -26.48 1.80 0.23
C LEU A 8 -27.06 0.65 1.07
N PRO A 9 -27.97 0.89 2.04
CA PRO A 9 -28.57 -0.20 2.81
C PRO A 9 -29.40 -1.11 1.91
N LEU A 10 -30.18 -0.58 0.96
CA LEU A 10 -30.99 -1.39 0.05
C LEU A 10 -30.15 -2.35 -0.81
N LEU A 11 -28.99 -1.90 -1.29
CA LEU A 11 -28.04 -2.75 -2.03
C LEU A 11 -27.45 -3.84 -1.13
N GLN A 12 -27.17 -3.54 0.13
CA GLN A 12 -26.68 -4.52 1.10
C GLN A 12 -27.75 -5.58 1.38
N THR A 13 -29.01 -5.18 1.57
CA THR A 13 -30.13 -6.12 1.80
C THR A 13 -30.38 -7.01 0.59
N LEU A 14 -30.34 -6.45 -0.63
CA LEU A 14 -30.50 -7.23 -1.85
C LEU A 14 -29.39 -8.26 -2.02
N ASN A 15 -28.13 -7.88 -1.78
CA ASN A 15 -27.00 -8.80 -1.87
C ASN A 15 -27.08 -9.91 -0.82
N SER A 16 -27.49 -9.60 0.41
CA SER A 16 -27.67 -10.61 1.46
C SER A 16 -28.82 -11.57 1.16
N LEU A 17 -29.93 -11.08 0.59
CA LEU A 17 -31.06 -11.91 0.20
C LEU A 17 -30.71 -12.83 -0.98
N GLN A 18 -29.96 -12.33 -1.96
CA GLN A 18 -29.44 -13.15 -3.06
C GLN A 18 -28.54 -14.27 -2.54
N PHE A 19 -27.66 -13.96 -1.58
CA PHE A 19 -26.77 -14.96 -0.97
C PHE A 19 -27.55 -16.03 -0.18
N ILE A 20 -28.57 -15.63 0.59
CA ILE A 20 -29.41 -16.56 1.35
C ILE A 20 -30.21 -17.46 0.41
N ASN A 21 -30.78 -16.91 -0.67
CA ASN A 21 -31.52 -17.71 -1.67
C ASN A 21 -30.63 -18.72 -2.41
N ALA A 22 -29.36 -18.40 -2.61
CA ALA A 22 -28.41 -19.31 -3.22
C ALA A 22 -28.01 -20.46 -2.28
N LEU A 23 -27.91 -20.21 -0.98
CA LEU A 23 -27.66 -21.25 0.02
C LEU A 23 -28.87 -22.15 0.28
N SER A 24 -30.08 -21.72 -0.09
CA SER A 24 -31.30 -22.51 0.10
C SER A 24 -31.69 -23.39 -1.10
N PHE A 25 -30.92 -23.39 -2.19
CA PHE A 25 -31.10 -24.28 -3.33
C PHE A 25 -29.98 -25.33 -3.37
N ASP A 26 -30.29 -26.53 -2.91
CA ASP A 26 -29.31 -27.59 -2.64
C ASP A 26 -29.08 -28.51 -3.85
N SER A 27 -28.98 -27.99 -5.09
CA SER A 27 -28.95 -28.89 -6.27
C SER A 27 -28.09 -28.55 -7.49
N ASP A 28 -27.48 -27.37 -7.62
CA ASP A 28 -26.63 -27.11 -8.80
C ASP A 28 -25.29 -26.44 -8.44
N SER A 29 -24.22 -27.24 -8.44
CA SER A 29 -22.84 -26.79 -8.19
C SER A 29 -22.38 -25.69 -9.13
N ASP A 30 -22.89 -25.70 -10.36
CA ASP A 30 -22.38 -24.87 -11.47
C ASP A 30 -22.95 -23.44 -11.39
N ILE A 31 -24.18 -23.29 -10.88
CA ILE A 31 -24.82 -21.98 -10.64
C ILE A 31 -24.10 -21.22 -9.51
N GLN A 32 -23.56 -21.94 -8.54
CA GLN A 32 -22.82 -21.37 -7.42
C GLN A 32 -21.51 -20.72 -7.89
N GLU A 33 -20.77 -21.36 -8.79
CA GLU A 33 -19.46 -20.89 -9.28
C GLU A 33 -19.58 -19.65 -10.19
N ASP A 34 -20.57 -19.65 -11.09
CA ASP A 34 -20.85 -18.50 -11.97
C ASP A 34 -21.31 -17.26 -11.17
N MET A 35 -22.05 -17.44 -10.08
CA MET A 35 -22.47 -16.32 -9.23
C MET A 35 -21.31 -15.77 -8.38
N ILE A 36 -20.44 -16.64 -7.88
CA ILE A 36 -19.23 -16.24 -7.14
C ILE A 36 -18.27 -15.47 -8.05
N THR A 37 -18.08 -15.91 -9.29
CA THR A 37 -17.23 -15.21 -10.27
C THR A 37 -17.86 -13.90 -10.77
N SER A 38 -19.19 -13.81 -10.82
CA SER A 38 -19.93 -12.58 -11.14
C SER A 38 -19.71 -11.47 -10.10
N GLN A 39 -19.47 -11.83 -8.85
CA GLN A 39 -19.06 -10.89 -7.81
C GLN A 39 -17.55 -10.63 -7.93
N ARG A 40 -17.20 -9.51 -8.57
CA ARG A 40 -15.81 -9.10 -8.83
C ARG A 40 -14.86 -9.21 -7.62
N TYR A 41 -15.37 -9.11 -6.38
CA TYR A 41 -14.62 -9.42 -5.17
C TYR A 41 -15.51 -10.03 -4.08
N ILE A 42 -15.13 -11.21 -3.56
CA ILE A 42 -15.77 -11.89 -2.41
C ILE A 42 -15.75 -11.01 -1.14
N ASN A 43 -14.73 -10.18 -1.01
CA ASN A 43 -14.61 -9.20 0.06
C ASN A 43 -14.50 -7.79 -0.52
N PRO A 44 -15.21 -6.79 0.03
CA PRO A 44 -15.02 -5.41 -0.38
C PRO A 44 -13.59 -4.97 -0.09
N CYS A 45 -12.97 -4.23 -1.02
CA CYS A 45 -11.69 -3.58 -0.78
C CYS A 45 -11.79 -2.70 0.48
N ARG A 46 -11.21 -3.16 1.60
CA ARG A 46 -11.21 -2.41 2.85
C ARG A 46 -10.26 -1.22 2.70
N ARG A 47 -10.76 -0.01 2.96
CA ARG A 47 -9.88 1.13 3.21
C ARG A 47 -9.30 0.93 4.61
N TYR A 48 -8.01 0.60 4.70
CA TYR A 48 -7.31 0.62 5.97
C TYR A 48 -7.35 2.05 6.54
N PRO A 49 -7.55 2.23 7.85
CA PRO A 49 -7.48 3.54 8.48
C PRO A 49 -6.17 4.21 8.09
N SER A 50 -6.26 5.46 7.62
CA SER A 50 -5.15 6.26 7.10
C SER A 50 -4.20 6.76 8.21
N HIS A 51 -3.84 5.91 9.16
CA HIS A 51 -2.74 6.20 10.06
C HIS A 51 -1.46 5.79 9.34
N TYR A 52 -0.88 6.73 8.57
CA TYR A 52 0.49 6.64 8.10
C TYR A 52 1.37 6.52 9.34
N MET A 53 1.78 5.31 9.72
CA MET A 53 2.51 5.11 10.98
C MET A 53 3.92 5.71 10.93
N TYR A 54 4.43 5.97 9.72
CA TYR A 54 5.65 6.74 9.51
C TYR A 54 5.49 7.76 8.36
N MET A 55 5.13 9.00 8.69
CA MET A 55 5.35 10.15 7.83
C MET A 55 6.84 10.55 7.88
N MET A 56 7.29 11.42 6.96
CA MET A 56 8.68 11.92 6.95
C MET A 56 9.12 12.50 8.31
N ASN A 57 8.23 13.20 9.01
CA ASN A 57 8.49 13.75 10.33
C ASN A 57 8.73 12.64 11.37
N ASP A 58 8.02 11.51 11.26
CA ASP A 58 8.18 10.38 12.16
C ASP A 58 9.48 9.62 11.88
N LEU A 59 9.92 9.57 10.62
CA LEU A 59 11.21 8.95 10.28
C LEU A 59 12.38 9.67 10.94
N GLN A 60 12.34 11.01 11.02
CA GLN A 60 13.42 11.81 11.62
C GLN A 60 13.43 11.75 13.16
N THR A 61 12.26 11.56 13.78
CA THR A 61 12.15 11.47 15.26
C THR A 61 12.51 10.08 15.81
N LEU A 62 12.61 9.06 14.94
CA LEU A 62 13.02 7.72 15.34
C LEU A 62 14.42 7.69 15.95
N SER A 63 14.56 6.92 17.04
CA SER A 63 15.86 6.59 17.60
C SER A 63 16.74 5.88 16.57
N SER A 64 18.06 6.05 16.69
CA SER A 64 19.04 5.46 15.76
C SER A 64 18.88 3.95 15.61
N GLU A 65 18.55 3.24 16.68
CA GLU A 65 18.31 1.79 16.66
C GLU A 65 17.07 1.44 15.85
N ARG A 66 15.93 2.10 16.13
CA ARG A 66 14.67 1.83 15.44
C ARG A 66 14.76 2.22 13.96
N PHE A 67 15.41 3.34 13.66
CA PHE A 67 15.67 3.76 12.29
C PHE A 67 16.51 2.72 11.55
N ARG A 68 17.57 2.19 12.18
CA ARG A 68 18.41 1.14 11.60
C ARG A 68 17.65 -0.17 11.42
N GLN A 69 16.75 -0.53 12.34
CA GLN A 69 15.88 -1.70 12.17
C GLN A 69 14.95 -1.53 10.97
N LEU A 70 14.39 -0.33 10.77
CA LEU A 70 13.46 -0.02 9.69
C LEU A 70 14.14 0.09 8.32
N CYS A 71 15.13 0.98 8.20
CA CYS A 71 15.76 1.36 6.93
C CYS A 71 17.05 0.57 6.64
N ARG A 72 17.51 -0.29 7.56
CA ARG A 72 18.78 -1.05 7.47
C ARG A 72 20.03 -0.18 7.27
N THR A 73 19.94 1.11 7.60
CA THR A 73 21.03 2.08 7.46
C THR A 73 21.01 3.08 8.60
N THR A 74 22.02 3.94 8.69
CA THR A 74 22.07 5.03 9.66
C THR A 74 21.37 6.27 9.10
N HIS A 75 20.87 7.15 9.97
CA HIS A 75 20.33 8.46 9.59
C HIS A 75 21.27 9.23 8.66
N LYS A 76 22.55 9.32 9.02
CA LYS A 76 23.57 10.04 8.23
C LYS A 76 23.72 9.47 6.82
N SER A 77 23.80 8.14 6.69
CA SER A 77 23.94 7.49 5.38
C SER A 77 22.65 7.62 4.56
N PHE A 78 21.50 7.56 5.22
CA PHE A 78 20.20 7.76 4.59
C PHE A 78 20.05 9.18 4.03
N GLU A 79 20.34 10.20 4.82
CA GLU A 79 20.28 11.61 4.37
C GLU A 79 21.22 11.88 3.20
N LYS A 80 22.45 11.33 3.25
CA LYS A 80 23.39 11.39 2.12
C LYS A 80 22.85 10.71 0.86
N LEU A 81 22.08 9.64 1.02
CA LEU A 81 21.49 8.94 -0.12
C LEU A 81 20.32 9.75 -0.68
N VAL A 82 19.46 10.29 0.19
CA VAL A 82 18.36 11.19 -0.18
C VAL A 82 18.88 12.40 -0.96
N SER A 83 19.93 13.06 -0.48
CA SER A 83 20.48 14.23 -1.17
C SER A 83 21.06 13.92 -2.55
N LYS A 84 21.55 12.69 -2.78
CA LYS A 84 22.02 12.24 -4.10
C LYS A 84 20.88 11.92 -5.08
N ILE A 85 19.72 11.50 -4.58
CA ILE A 85 18.61 11.04 -5.43
C ILE A 85 17.52 12.10 -5.63
N GLN A 86 17.40 13.10 -4.75
CA GLN A 86 16.27 14.03 -4.73
C GLN A 86 16.01 14.74 -6.07
N ASP A 87 17.07 14.98 -6.85
CA ASP A 87 17.01 15.69 -8.13
C ASP A 87 16.82 14.77 -9.35
N ASP A 88 16.61 13.47 -9.15
CA ASP A 88 16.40 12.52 -10.25
C ASP A 88 15.08 12.79 -10.99
N LYS A 89 15.14 12.77 -12.32
CA LYS A 89 14.00 13.02 -13.21
C LYS A 89 12.81 12.08 -12.97
N THR A 90 13.03 10.90 -12.39
CA THR A 90 11.98 9.93 -12.03
C THR A 90 10.97 10.51 -11.03
N PHE A 91 11.38 11.48 -10.22
CA PHE A 91 10.51 12.19 -9.27
C PHE A 91 9.78 13.38 -9.89
N GLN A 92 10.19 13.81 -11.08
CA GLN A 92 9.54 14.86 -11.83
C GLN A 92 8.41 14.23 -12.65
N ASN A 93 7.18 14.69 -12.43
CA ASN A 93 6.04 14.34 -13.28
C ASN A 93 5.41 15.63 -13.80
N SER A 94 5.02 15.66 -15.07
CA SER A 94 4.26 16.75 -15.71
C SER A 94 2.82 16.89 -15.19
N SER A 95 2.50 16.29 -14.05
CA SER A 95 1.17 16.32 -13.43
C SER A 95 1.10 17.42 -12.37
N GLN A 96 -0.11 17.95 -12.14
CA GLN A 96 -0.37 18.90 -11.05
C GLN A 96 -0.23 18.27 -9.66
N LYS A 97 -0.25 16.93 -9.55
CA LYS A 97 -0.06 16.24 -8.28
C LYS A 97 1.42 16.04 -7.99
N LYS A 98 1.89 16.65 -6.90
CA LYS A 98 3.24 16.43 -6.37
C LYS A 98 3.46 14.94 -6.10
N GLN A 99 4.59 14.41 -6.54
CA GLN A 99 4.98 13.04 -6.21
C GLN A 99 5.28 12.92 -4.70
N CYS A 100 5.21 11.69 -4.17
CA CYS A 100 5.60 11.40 -2.79
C CYS A 100 7.09 11.75 -2.57
N ASN A 101 7.42 12.22 -1.37
CA ASN A 101 8.78 12.61 -1.01
C ASN A 101 9.79 11.47 -1.30
N PRO A 102 10.90 11.73 -2.03
CA PRO A 102 11.93 10.73 -2.32
C PRO A 102 12.43 9.97 -1.09
N ALA A 103 12.54 10.64 0.05
CA ALA A 103 12.95 10.00 1.30
C ALA A 103 11.96 8.94 1.80
N ILE A 104 10.65 9.18 1.67
CA ILE A 104 9.64 8.18 2.03
C ILE A 104 9.73 6.98 1.08
N GLN A 105 9.86 7.24 -0.23
CA GLN A 105 10.00 6.17 -1.23
C GLN A 105 11.26 5.32 -0.96
N LEU A 106 12.36 5.97 -0.55
CA LEU A 106 13.60 5.31 -0.17
C LEU A 106 13.43 4.47 1.11
N ALA A 107 12.80 5.00 2.16
CA ALA A 107 12.54 4.27 3.40
C ALA A 107 11.71 3.01 3.15
N VAL A 108 10.66 3.11 2.34
CA VAL A 108 9.81 1.97 1.93
C VAL A 108 10.64 0.92 1.20
N ALA A 109 11.43 1.33 0.21
CA ALA A 109 12.25 0.42 -0.58
C ALA A 109 13.30 -0.28 0.28
N LEU A 110 14.02 0.46 1.12
CA LEU A 110 15.04 -0.11 2.02
C LEU A 110 14.42 -1.05 3.06
N SER A 111 13.27 -0.69 3.62
CA SER A 111 12.56 -1.56 4.57
C SER A 111 12.12 -2.87 3.91
N ARG A 112 11.63 -2.79 2.67
CA ARG A 112 11.23 -3.97 1.90
C ARG A 112 12.42 -4.85 1.50
N LEU A 113 13.49 -4.26 0.95
CA LEU A 113 14.70 -4.97 0.54
C LEU A 113 15.49 -5.53 1.73
N GLY A 114 15.39 -4.89 2.89
CA GLY A 114 15.99 -5.30 4.15
C GLY A 114 15.17 -6.29 4.97
N SER A 115 14.03 -6.75 4.45
CA SER A 115 13.16 -7.74 5.08
C SER A 115 13.32 -9.09 4.37
N ASN A 116 13.14 -10.19 5.11
CA ASN A 116 13.27 -11.55 4.59
C ASN A 116 11.98 -12.35 4.80
N GLY A 117 11.72 -13.32 3.92
CA GLY A 117 10.55 -14.20 3.98
C GLY A 117 9.22 -13.43 4.01
N ASN A 118 8.35 -13.79 4.95
CA ASN A 118 7.06 -13.12 5.19
C ASN A 118 7.21 -11.63 5.55
N GLY A 119 8.41 -11.17 5.91
CA GLY A 119 8.70 -9.75 6.14
C GLY A 119 8.59 -8.87 4.90
N VAL A 120 8.76 -9.45 3.70
CA VAL A 120 8.67 -8.75 2.40
C VAL A 120 7.21 -8.62 1.92
N ALA A 121 6.27 -9.28 2.62
CA ALA A 121 4.86 -9.27 2.25
C ALA A 121 4.33 -7.83 2.16
N LEU A 122 3.66 -7.52 1.04
CA LEU A 122 3.16 -6.18 0.77
C LEU A 122 2.20 -5.68 1.86
N GLY A 123 1.38 -6.58 2.43
CA GLY A 123 0.50 -6.26 3.55
C GLY A 123 1.25 -5.76 4.79
N LYS A 124 2.43 -6.32 5.09
CA LYS A 124 3.23 -5.89 6.25
C LYS A 124 3.80 -4.48 6.03
N ILE A 125 4.32 -4.23 4.83
CA ILE A 125 4.86 -2.91 4.46
C ILE A 125 3.73 -1.87 4.36
N GLU A 126 2.56 -2.25 3.87
CA GLU A 126 1.36 -1.39 3.84
C GLU A 126 0.93 -0.99 5.25
N MET A 127 0.84 -1.94 6.19
CA MET A 127 0.54 -1.62 7.59
C MET A 127 1.61 -0.74 8.23
N LEU A 128 2.87 -0.92 7.84
CA LEU A 128 4.00 -0.19 8.40
C LEU A 128 4.04 1.28 7.94
N PHE A 129 3.78 1.55 6.66
CA PHE A 129 3.89 2.89 6.09
C PHE A 129 2.55 3.56 5.79
N GLY A 130 1.43 2.82 5.82
CA GLY A 130 0.10 3.32 5.43
C GLY A 130 -0.04 3.57 3.92
N ILE A 131 0.64 2.77 3.09
CA ILE A 131 0.76 2.98 1.63
C ILE A 131 0.21 1.78 0.88
N SER A 132 -0.54 2.01 -0.20
CA SER A 132 -1.14 0.94 -1.00
C SER A 132 -0.09 0.02 -1.65
N HIS A 133 -0.47 -1.24 -1.87
CA HIS A 133 0.41 -2.24 -2.50
C HIS A 133 1.07 -1.78 -3.80
N GLY A 134 0.29 -1.17 -4.71
CA GLY A 134 0.81 -0.68 -5.99
C GLY A 134 1.88 0.41 -5.82
N ALA A 135 1.70 1.30 -4.85
CA ALA A 135 2.69 2.34 -4.55
C ALA A 135 3.97 1.75 -3.93
N ILE A 136 3.87 0.73 -3.07
CA ILE A 136 5.06 0.03 -2.52
C ILE A 136 5.90 -0.59 -3.64
N VAL A 137 5.27 -1.30 -4.57
CA VAL A 137 5.96 -1.92 -5.72
C VAL A 137 6.61 -0.84 -6.58
N LEU A 138 5.86 0.22 -6.92
CA LEU A 138 6.34 1.34 -7.70
C LEU A 138 7.56 2.03 -7.06
N TYR A 139 7.50 2.32 -5.76
CA TYR A 139 8.60 2.96 -5.04
C TYR A 139 9.83 2.07 -5.02
N THR A 140 9.66 0.77 -4.79
CA THR A 140 10.79 -0.17 -4.80
C THR A 140 11.47 -0.20 -6.17
N GLN A 141 10.70 -0.32 -7.25
CA GLN A 141 11.24 -0.36 -8.62
C GLN A 141 11.98 0.94 -8.98
N ARG A 142 11.39 2.09 -8.66
CA ARG A 142 12.01 3.40 -8.87
C ARG A 142 13.33 3.52 -8.10
N MET A 143 13.33 3.14 -6.82
CA MET A 143 14.56 3.19 -6.03
C MET A 143 15.65 2.28 -6.60
N ILE A 144 15.33 1.07 -7.03
CA ILE A 144 16.32 0.17 -7.67
C ILE A 144 16.91 0.84 -8.92
N GLN A 145 16.06 1.39 -9.79
CA GLN A 145 16.52 2.06 -11.02
C GLN A 145 17.42 3.26 -10.72
N ILE A 146 17.08 4.08 -9.72
CA ILE A 146 17.88 5.24 -9.34
C ILE A 146 19.20 4.81 -8.72
N LEU A 147 19.19 3.82 -7.82
CA LEU A 147 20.40 3.29 -7.20
C LEU A 147 21.35 2.67 -8.21
N MET A 148 20.84 2.02 -9.26
CA MET A 148 21.66 1.49 -10.36
C MET A 148 22.29 2.60 -11.23
N LYS A 149 21.70 3.80 -11.29
CA LYS A 149 22.27 4.96 -11.98
C LYS A 149 23.32 5.69 -11.15
N LEU A 150 23.26 5.55 -9.83
CA LEU A 150 24.19 6.15 -8.89
C LEU A 150 25.55 5.43 -9.02
N LYS A 151 26.49 6.05 -9.73
CA LYS A 151 27.90 5.63 -9.77
C LYS A 151 28.69 6.24 -8.63
#